data_AF-A0A314KT75-F1
#
_entry.id   AF-A0A314KT75-F1
#
_cell.length_a   1.000
_cell.length_b   1.000
_cell.length_c   1.000
_cell.angle_alpha   90.00
_cell.angle_beta   90.00
_cell.angle_gamma   90.00
#
_symmetry.space_group_name_H-M   'P 1'
#
loop_
_entity.id
_entity.type
_entity.pdbx_description
1 polymer ?
#
loop_
_entity_poly.entity_id
_entity_poly.type
_entity_poly.pdbx_seq_one_letter_code
_entity_poly.pdbx_strand_id
1 'polypeptide(L)'
;IKFGIHVSLECVFCENNMETFDHLYFAYPKTNKLWDKVLKWLGIARQIGSWQNELSWMSSLAERKNCKAVMTTTVFAMVVYCIWPERNSIRFNKGRYNVDNLCKEIAIRMHVQG
;
A
#
# COMPACT_ATOMS: atom_id res chain seq x y z
N ILE A 1 -3.28 22.62 24.50
CA ILE A 1 -2.15 22.61 23.55
C ILE A 1 -2.67 22.09 22.21
N LYS A 2 -2.82 22.96 21.19
CA LYS A 2 -3.12 22.54 19.82
C LYS A 2 -1.78 22.49 19.08
N PHE A 3 -1.31 21.30 18.72
CA PHE A 3 -0.16 21.15 17.84
C PHE A 3 -0.60 21.58 16.43
N GLY A 4 -0.34 22.84 16.08
CA GLY A 4 -0.62 23.40 14.77
C GLY A 4 0.42 22.97 13.74
N ILE A 5 0.42 21.70 13.34
CA ILE A 5 1.20 21.26 12.19
C ILE A 5 0.36 21.57 10.95
N HIS A 6 0.72 22.61 10.20
CA HIS A 6 0.08 22.94 8.94
C HIS A 6 0.59 21.98 7.85
N VAL A 7 -0.08 20.84 7.72
CA VAL A 7 0.25 19.81 6.71
C VAL A 7 -0.60 20.04 5.46
N SER A 8 0.03 20.02 4.28
CA SER A 8 -0.73 20.05 3.01
C SER A 8 -1.72 18.89 2.96
N LEU A 9 -2.91 19.13 2.40
CA LEU A 9 -3.90 18.08 2.16
C LEU A 9 -3.63 17.30 0.86
N GLU A 10 -2.70 17.77 0.05
CA GLU A 10 -2.33 17.10 -1.20
C GLU A 10 -1.55 15.83 -0.94
N CYS A 11 -1.70 14.86 -1.83
CA CYS A 11 -0.95 13.62 -1.83
C CYS A 11 0.51 13.89 -2.14
N VAL A 12 1.39 13.42 -1.27
CA VAL A 12 2.84 13.60 -1.40
C VAL A 12 3.44 12.93 -2.64
N PHE A 13 2.72 12.01 -3.29
CA PHE A 13 3.20 11.30 -4.47
C PHE A 13 2.85 11.97 -5.80
N CYS A 14 1.84 12.84 -5.82
CA CYS A 14 1.38 13.47 -7.06
C CYS A 14 1.22 14.99 -6.97
N GLU A 15 1.17 15.55 -5.75
CA GLU A 15 1.04 16.99 -5.46
C GLU A 15 -0.15 17.68 -6.16
N ASN A 16 -1.12 16.90 -6.65
CA ASN A 16 -2.22 17.39 -7.48
C ASN A 16 -3.60 16.97 -6.98
N ASN A 17 -3.68 15.89 -6.19
CA ASN A 17 -4.93 15.36 -5.67
C ASN A 17 -4.91 15.36 -4.14
N MET A 18 -6.09 15.47 -3.54
CA MET A 18 -6.26 15.30 -2.10
C MET A 18 -5.79 13.90 -1.66
N GLU A 19 -5.02 13.85 -0.58
CA GLU A 19 -4.55 12.61 -0.01
C GLU A 19 -5.69 11.90 0.74
N THR A 20 -6.26 10.88 0.11
CA THR A 20 -7.19 9.94 0.73
C THR A 20 -6.56 8.54 0.73
N PHE A 21 -7.06 7.60 1.54
CA PHE A 21 -6.60 6.22 1.47
C PHE A 21 -6.83 5.61 0.09
N ASP A 22 -7.97 5.93 -0.52
CA ASP A 22 -8.30 5.50 -1.86
C ASP A 22 -7.26 5.98 -2.87
N HIS A 23 -6.94 7.28 -2.85
CA HIS A 23 -5.93 7.84 -3.71
C HIS A 23 -4.53 7.26 -3.43
N LEU A 24 -4.14 7.19 -2.16
CA LEU A 24 -2.81 6.77 -1.74
C LEU A 24 -2.50 5.33 -2.17
N TYR A 25 -3.44 4.40 -1.96
CA TYR A 25 -3.20 2.97 -2.17
C TYR A 25 -3.69 2.45 -3.52
N PHE A 26 -4.79 2.98 -4.06
CA PHE A 26 -5.48 2.38 -5.20
C PHE A 26 -5.77 3.30 -6.39
N ALA A 27 -5.83 4.63 -6.21
CA ALA A 27 -6.05 5.54 -7.35
C ALA A 27 -4.75 6.14 -7.91
N TYR A 28 -3.70 6.28 -7.09
CA TYR A 28 -2.41 6.76 -7.58
C TYR A 28 -1.75 5.71 -8.49
N PRO A 29 -1.33 6.05 -9.72
CA PRO A 29 -0.95 5.05 -10.72
C PRO A 29 0.16 4.10 -10.31
N LYS A 30 1.15 4.54 -9.52
CA LYS A 30 2.26 3.67 -9.09
C LYS A 30 1.83 2.66 -8.03
N THR A 31 1.03 3.07 -7.04
CA THR A 31 0.56 2.18 -5.96
C THR A 31 -0.54 1.25 -6.47
N ASN A 32 -1.42 1.73 -7.36
CA ASN A 32 -2.35 0.87 -8.09
C ASN A 32 -1.62 -0.24 -8.86
N LYS A 33 -0.62 0.13 -9.67
CA LYS A 33 0.17 -0.84 -10.46
C LYS A 33 0.95 -1.80 -9.58
N LEU A 34 1.42 -1.37 -8.40
CA LEU A 34 2.03 -2.26 -7.41
C LEU A 34 1.03 -3.31 -6.95
N TRP A 35 -0.18 -2.90 -6.56
CA TRP A 35 -1.22 -3.82 -6.11
C TRP A 35 -1.66 -4.79 -7.22
N ASP A 36 -1.82 -4.31 -8.46
CA ASP A 36 -2.15 -5.14 -9.61
C ASP A 36 -1.10 -6.23 -9.86
N LYS A 37 0.19 -5.89 -9.79
CA LYS A 37 1.29 -6.86 -9.91
C LYS A 37 1.25 -7.91 -8.81
N VAL A 38 0.97 -7.49 -7.59
CA VAL A 38 0.84 -8.39 -6.43
C VAL A 38 -0.33 -9.36 -6.62
N LEU A 39 -1.49 -8.87 -7.06
CA LEU A 39 -2.66 -9.71 -7.33
C LEU A 39 -2.36 -10.74 -8.44
N LYS A 40 -1.69 -10.32 -9.52
CA LYS A 40 -1.26 -11.23 -10.59
C LYS A 40 -0.29 -12.28 -10.09
N TRP A 41 0.67 -11.91 -9.25
CA TRP A 41 1.62 -12.86 -8.63
C TRP A 41 0.91 -13.88 -7.73
N LEU A 42 -0.15 -13.47 -7.02
CA LEU A 42 -1.01 -14.36 -6.22
C LEU A 42 -1.97 -15.22 -7.08
N GLY A 43 -1.95 -15.09 -8.41
CA GLY A 43 -2.89 -15.74 -9.31
C GLY A 43 -4.34 -15.31 -9.05
N ILE A 44 -4.56 -14.01 -8.85
CA ILE A 44 -5.86 -13.39 -8.61
C ILE A 44 -6.14 -12.41 -9.75
N ALA A 45 -7.07 -12.77 -10.64
CA ALA A 45 -7.54 -11.89 -11.70
C ALA A 45 -8.82 -11.16 -11.22
N ARG A 46 -8.65 -9.93 -10.73
CA ARG A 46 -9.77 -9.05 -10.36
C ARG A 46 -9.45 -7.60 -10.65
N GLN A 47 -10.49 -6.80 -10.85
CA GLN A 47 -10.34 -5.34 -10.88
C GLN A 47 -10.08 -4.83 -9.46
N ILE A 48 -9.14 -3.88 -9.35
CA ILE A 48 -8.86 -3.17 -8.11
C ILE A 48 -10.04 -2.25 -7.82
N GLY A 49 -10.64 -2.41 -6.64
CA GLY A 49 -11.72 -1.56 -6.17
C GLY A 49 -11.23 -0.34 -5.39
N SER A 50 -12.19 0.38 -4.81
CA SER A 50 -11.89 1.43 -3.84
C SER A 50 -11.28 0.86 -2.56
N TRP A 51 -10.71 1.73 -1.73
CA TRP A 51 -10.16 1.35 -0.41
C TRP A 51 -11.15 0.50 0.41
N GLN A 52 -12.42 0.90 0.44
CA GLN A 52 -13.44 0.19 1.20
C GLN A 52 -13.77 -1.19 0.60
N ASN A 53 -13.76 -1.31 -0.72
CA ASN A 53 -14.00 -2.58 -1.41
C ASN A 53 -12.85 -3.56 -1.16
N GLU A 54 -11.61 -3.08 -1.22
CA GLU A 54 -10.42 -3.88 -0.92
C GLU A 54 -10.42 -4.33 0.55
N LEU A 55 -10.72 -3.44 1.50
CA LEU A 55 -10.84 -3.80 2.91
C LEU A 55 -11.95 -4.83 3.16
N SER A 56 -13.14 -4.65 2.57
CA SER A 56 -14.23 -5.62 2.71
C SER A 56 -13.84 -6.99 2.17
N TRP A 57 -13.15 -7.02 1.02
CA TRP A 57 -12.64 -8.25 0.45
C TRP A 57 -11.58 -8.90 1.36
N MET A 58 -10.63 -8.13 1.89
CA MET A 58 -9.62 -8.64 2.83
C MET A 58 -10.24 -9.20 4.11
N SER A 59 -11.25 -8.54 4.67
CA SER A 59 -11.98 -9.05 5.84
C SER A 59 -12.65 -10.40 5.54
N SER A 60 -13.30 -10.51 4.38
CA SER A 60 -13.92 -11.77 3.96
C SER A 60 -12.92 -12.91 3.73
N LEU A 61 -11.68 -12.58 3.32
CA LEU A 61 -10.61 -13.56 3.17
C LEU A 61 -10.07 -14.01 4.53
N ALA A 62 -9.91 -13.10 5.49
CA ALA A 62 -9.42 -13.39 6.82
C ALA A 62 -10.28 -14.45 7.55
N GLU A 63 -11.59 -14.51 7.26
CA GLU A 63 -12.50 -15.52 7.81
C GLU A 63 -12.27 -16.93 7.24
N ARG A 64 -11.78 -17.06 6.00
CA ARG A 64 -11.70 -18.34 5.27
C ARG A 64 -10.53 -19.23 5.69
N LYS A 65 -9.55 -18.70 6.43
CA LYS A 65 -8.40 -19.40 7.06
C LYS A 65 -7.58 -20.40 6.19
N ASN A 66 -7.76 -20.43 4.88
CA ASN A 66 -6.94 -21.25 3.98
C ASN A 66 -5.64 -20.53 3.59
N CYS A 67 -4.64 -21.29 3.15
CA CYS A 67 -3.31 -20.76 2.84
C CYS A 67 -3.33 -19.59 1.86
N LYS A 68 -4.13 -19.67 0.78
CA LYS A 68 -4.24 -18.58 -0.20
C LYS A 68 -4.84 -17.32 0.41
N ALA A 69 -5.86 -17.47 1.25
CA ALA A 69 -6.51 -16.34 1.93
C ALA A 69 -5.55 -15.67 2.92
N VAL A 70 -4.84 -16.46 3.74
CA VAL A 70 -3.82 -15.94 4.68
C VAL A 70 -2.70 -15.22 3.92
N MET A 71 -2.14 -15.84 2.88
CA MET A 71 -1.09 -15.22 2.07
C MET A 71 -1.58 -13.90 1.43
N THR A 72 -2.81 -13.86 0.92
CA THR A 72 -3.37 -12.66 0.30
C THR A 72 -3.54 -11.53 1.30
N THR A 73 -4.09 -11.80 2.49
CA THR A 73 -4.28 -10.77 3.53
C THR A 73 -2.95 -10.31 4.13
N THR A 74 -1.99 -11.20 4.30
CA THR A 74 -0.63 -10.85 4.75
C THR A 74 0.06 -9.93 3.74
N VAL A 75 0.04 -10.27 2.45
CA VAL A 75 0.67 -9.45 1.42
C VAL A 75 -0.04 -8.09 1.27
N PHE A 76 -1.36 -8.04 1.40
CA PHE A 76 -2.09 -6.77 1.48
C PHE A 76 -1.60 -5.88 2.62
N ALA A 77 -1.48 -6.45 3.83
CA ALA A 77 -0.97 -5.73 4.98
C ALA A 77 0.48 -5.23 4.75
N MET A 78 1.32 -6.04 4.09
CA MET A 78 2.67 -5.64 3.71
C MET A 78 2.67 -4.48 2.71
N VAL A 79 1.81 -4.46 1.70
CA VAL A 79 1.70 -3.35 0.73
C VAL A 79 1.33 -2.05 1.45
N VAL A 80 0.33 -2.10 2.34
CA VAL A 80 -0.07 -0.95 3.16
C VAL A 80 1.10 -0.49 4.03
N TYR A 81 1.76 -1.42 4.70
CA TYR A 81 2.91 -1.14 5.56
C TYR A 81 4.11 -0.57 4.79
N CYS A 82 4.32 -0.93 3.53
CA CYS A 82 5.46 -0.42 2.75
C CYS A 82 5.22 1.01 2.25
N ILE A 83 3.99 1.32 1.86
CA ILE A 83 3.62 2.65 1.34
C ILE A 83 3.55 3.70 2.47
N TRP A 84 3.09 3.31 3.67
CA TRP A 84 2.85 4.26 4.75
C TRP A 84 4.11 4.99 5.28
N PRO A 85 5.22 4.31 5.62
CA PRO A 85 6.47 4.96 6.01
C PRO A 85 7.04 5.82 4.90
N GLU A 86 6.88 5.40 3.65
CA GLU A 86 7.35 6.15 2.50
C GLU A 86 6.62 7.48 2.37
N ARG A 87 5.29 7.43 2.40
CA ARG A 87 4.43 8.62 2.45
C ARG A 87 4.83 9.53 3.61
N ASN A 88 5.05 8.98 4.80
CA ASN A 88 5.43 9.76 5.98
C ASN A 88 6.82 10.39 5.84
N SER A 89 7.78 9.67 5.24
CA SER A 89 9.12 10.18 4.98
C SER A 89 9.09 11.41 4.06
N ILE A 90 8.34 11.32 2.95
CA ILE A 90 8.17 12.45 2.04
C ILE A 90 7.49 13.63 2.76
N ARG A 91 6.43 13.33 3.53
CA ARG A 91 5.64 14.36 4.23
C ARG A 91 6.44 15.13 5.29
N PHE A 92 7.24 14.43 6.08
CA PHE A 92 7.80 14.99 7.31
C PHE A 92 9.32 15.15 7.31
N ASN A 93 10.05 14.39 6.50
CA ASN A 93 11.52 14.35 6.55
C ASN A 93 12.23 15.02 5.36
N LYS A 94 11.52 15.51 4.32
CA LYS A 94 12.10 16.15 3.11
C LYS A 94 13.28 15.35 2.47
N GLY A 95 13.35 14.04 2.70
CA GLY A 95 14.48 13.20 2.34
C GLY A 95 14.35 12.62 0.93
N ARG A 96 15.43 12.63 0.14
CA ARG A 96 15.51 11.96 -1.17
C ARG A 96 15.35 10.45 -0.98
N TYR A 97 14.23 9.89 -1.41
CA TYR A 97 13.96 8.46 -1.31
C TYR A 97 14.13 7.73 -2.65
N ASN A 98 14.59 6.48 -2.59
CA ASN A 98 14.83 5.62 -3.74
C ASN A 98 13.91 4.39 -3.70
N VAL A 99 12.99 4.33 -4.68
CA VAL A 99 12.02 3.24 -4.89
C VAL A 99 12.67 1.85 -5.03
N ASP A 100 13.91 1.78 -5.55
CA ASP A 100 14.63 0.51 -5.70
C ASP A 100 14.99 -0.12 -4.36
N ASN A 101 15.19 0.69 -3.31
CA ASN A 101 15.44 0.17 -1.96
C ASN A 101 14.18 -0.41 -1.33
N LEU A 102 13.01 0.14 -1.63
CA LEU A 102 11.72 -0.40 -1.18
C LEU A 102 11.41 -1.75 -1.83
N CYS A 103 11.63 -1.86 -3.15
CA CYS A 103 11.47 -3.12 -3.86
C CYS A 103 12.45 -4.19 -3.35
N LYS A 104 13.68 -3.82 -2.99
CA LYS A 104 14.66 -4.73 -2.36
C LYS A 104 14.24 -5.17 -0.96
N GLU A 105 13.76 -4.26 -0.12
CA GLU A 105 13.25 -4.58 1.23
C GLU A 105 12.07 -5.54 1.17
N ILE A 106 11.11 -5.31 0.27
CA ILE A 106 9.98 -6.22 0.07
C ILE A 106 10.47 -7.59 -0.41
N ALA A 107 11.37 -7.64 -1.40
CA ALA A 107 11.91 -8.90 -1.90
C ALA A 107 12.68 -9.69 -0.84
N ILE A 108 13.51 -9.03 -0.02
CA ILE A 108 14.28 -9.66 1.07
C ILE A 108 13.33 -10.23 2.13
N ARG A 109 12.34 -9.44 2.57
CA ARG A 109 11.38 -9.90 3.59
C ARG A 109 10.50 -11.05 3.10
N MET A 110 10.18 -11.09 1.80
CA MET A 110 9.48 -12.22 1.19
C MET A 110 10.35 -13.49 1.09
N HIS A 111 11.67 -13.36 0.91
CA HIS A 111 12.58 -14.50 0.75
C HIS A 111 13.02 -15.14 2.08
N VAL A 112 13.07 -14.36 3.16
CA VAL A 112 13.47 -14.84 4.50
C VAL A 112 12.33 -15.58 5.23
N GLN A 113 11.08 -15.44 4.76
CA GLN A 113 9.91 -16.15 5.30
C GLN A 113 9.41 -17.30 4.40
N GLY A 114 10.19 -17.67 3.37
CA GLY A 114 9.92 -18.82 2.49
C GLY A 114 10.59 -20.10 2.99
#